data_AF-A0A7W1ZF14-F1
#
_entry.id   AF-A0A7W1ZF14-F1
#
_cell.length_a   1.000
_cell.length_b   1.000
_cell.length_c   1.000
_cell.angle_alpha   90.00
_cell.angle_beta   90.00
_cell.angle_gamma   90.00
#
_symmetry.space_group_name_H-M   'P 1'
#
loop_
_entity.id
_entity.type
_entity.pdbx_description
1 polymer ?
#
loop_
_entity_poly.entity_id
_entity_poly.type
_entity_poly.pdbx_seq_one_letter_code
_entity_poly.pdbx_strand_id
1 'polypeptide(L)'
;CYTSSMPFCLALAVREMAMTPAEALWSSPAGGAVALQRDDVGWLGVGAQADLAVLDAPSYLHLAYRPGVPLVSAVWQRGRPLLTAA
;
A
#
# COMPACT_ATOMS: atom_id res chain seq x y z
N CYS A 1 6.81 -20.91 0.42
CA CYS A 1 6.84 -20.12 1.68
C CYS A 1 5.72 -19.09 1.62
N TYR A 2 5.15 -18.69 2.76
CA TYR A 2 4.10 -17.66 2.82
C TYR A 2 4.67 -16.38 3.43
N THR A 3 4.16 -15.22 3.00
CA THR A 3 4.49 -13.92 3.58
C THR A 3 3.21 -13.15 3.89
N SER A 4 3.21 -12.43 5.00
CA SER A 4 2.14 -11.48 5.37
C SER A 4 2.54 -10.02 5.14
N SER A 5 3.70 -9.78 4.51
CA SER A 5 4.26 -8.45 4.30
C SER A 5 3.95 -7.92 2.90
N MET A 6 3.01 -6.99 2.80
CA MET A 6 2.68 -6.31 1.53
C MET A 6 3.89 -5.58 0.92
N PRO A 7 4.72 -4.81 1.67
CA PRO A 7 5.91 -4.16 1.12
C PRO A 7 6.91 -5.15 0.51
N PHE A 8 7.03 -6.35 1.08
CA PHE A 8 7.85 -7.41 0.51
C PHE A 8 7.26 -7.93 -0.82
N CYS A 9 5.94 -8.08 -0.92
CA CYS A 9 5.28 -8.42 -2.19
C CYS A 9 5.53 -7.34 -3.26
N LEU A 10 5.50 -6.05 -2.90
CA LEU A 10 5.84 -4.95 -3.82
C LEU A 10 7.30 -5.04 -4.28
N ALA A 11 8.23 -5.32 -3.37
CA ALA A 11 9.65 -5.47 -3.71
C ALA A 11 9.88 -6.60 -4.72
N LEU A 12 9.18 -7.74 -4.57
CA LEU A 12 9.21 -8.84 -5.53
C LEU A 12 8.58 -8.47 -6.86
N ALA A 13 7.47 -7.72 -6.86
CA ALA A 13 6.86 -7.25 -8.10
C ALA A 13 7.81 -6.37 -8.92
N VAL A 14 8.56 -5.49 -8.25
CA VAL A 14 9.55 -4.65 -8.90
C VAL A 14 10.75 -5.47 -9.38
N ARG A 15 11.31 -6.33 -8.52
CA ARG A 15 12.57 -7.04 -8.79
C ARG A 15 12.41 -8.24 -9.73
N GLU A 16 11.38 -9.04 -9.53
CA GLU A 16 11.21 -10.34 -10.21
C GLU A 16 10.18 -10.27 -11.34
N MET A 17 9.21 -9.35 -11.28
CA MET A 17 8.17 -9.19 -12.30
C MET A 17 8.38 -7.98 -13.20
N ALA A 18 9.51 -7.28 -13.04
CA ALA A 18 9.92 -6.11 -13.83
C ALA A 18 8.89 -4.97 -13.86
N MET A 19 8.03 -4.87 -12.83
CA MET A 19 7.15 -3.72 -12.67
C MET A 19 7.96 -2.50 -12.21
N THR A 20 7.53 -1.32 -12.63
CA THR A 20 7.99 -0.09 -11.98
C THR A 20 7.43 -0.01 -10.55
N PRO A 21 8.10 0.71 -9.62
CA PRO A 21 7.57 0.94 -8.28
C PRO A 21 6.18 1.59 -8.27
N ALA A 22 5.86 2.41 -9.28
CA ALA A 22 4.55 3.03 -9.42
C ALA A 22 3.47 2.01 -9.83
N GLU A 23 3.76 1.14 -10.80
CA GLU A 23 2.85 0.05 -11.20
C GLU A 23 2.60 -0.93 -10.07
N ALA A 24 3.66 -1.35 -9.36
CA ALA A 24 3.54 -2.22 -8.20
C ALA A 24 2.68 -1.59 -7.09
N LEU A 25 2.91 -0.30 -6.80
CA LEU A 25 2.12 0.44 -5.82
C LEU A 25 0.67 0.60 -6.25
N TRP A 26 0.36 0.90 -7.51
CA TRP A 26 -1.01 1.04 -7.98
C TRP A 26 -1.76 -0.30 -7.99
N SER A 27 -1.08 -1.37 -8.37
CA SER A 27 -1.67 -2.71 -8.47
C SER A 27 -2.12 -3.26 -7.12
N SER A 28 -1.46 -2.85 -6.04
CA SER A 28 -1.74 -3.35 -4.69
C SER A 28 -3.09 -2.88 -4.10
N PRO A 29 -3.44 -1.58 -4.06
CA PRO A 29 -4.73 -1.09 -3.60
C PRO A 29 -5.76 -0.97 -4.74
N ALA A 30 -5.46 -0.27 -5.84
CA ALA A 30 -6.43 -0.03 -6.91
C ALA A 30 -6.65 -1.28 -7.76
N GLY A 31 -5.57 -1.97 -8.15
CA GLY A 31 -5.67 -3.26 -8.83
C GLY A 31 -6.41 -4.31 -7.99
N GLY A 32 -6.17 -4.33 -6.67
CA GLY A 32 -6.91 -5.17 -5.72
C GLY A 32 -8.41 -4.84 -5.67
N ALA A 33 -8.78 -3.56 -5.66
CA ALA A 33 -10.18 -3.13 -5.70
C ALA A 33 -10.86 -3.57 -7.00
N VAL A 34 -10.22 -3.38 -8.15
CA VAL A 34 -10.70 -3.83 -9.46
C VAL A 34 -10.90 -5.36 -9.47
N ALA A 35 -9.93 -6.11 -8.95
CA ALA A 35 -10.02 -7.57 -8.86
C ALA A 35 -11.20 -8.06 -7.99
N LEU A 36 -11.56 -7.28 -6.97
CA LEU A 36 -12.71 -7.54 -6.10
C LEU A 36 -14.01 -6.90 -6.60
N GLN A 37 -14.01 -6.31 -7.79
CA GLN A 37 -15.15 -5.59 -8.37
C GLN A 37 -15.70 -4.50 -7.44
N ARG A 38 -14.79 -3.82 -6.73
CA ARG A 38 -15.10 -2.70 -5.85
C ARG A 38 -14.60 -1.40 -6.46
N ASP A 39 -15.44 -0.39 -6.38
CA ASP A 39 -15.18 0.98 -6.82
C ASP A 39 -15.07 1.97 -5.65
N ASP A 40 -15.35 1.53 -4.43
CA ASP A 40 -15.35 2.34 -3.22
C ASP A 40 -14.03 2.29 -2.42
N VAL A 41 -13.07 1.44 -2.80
CA VAL A 41 -11.76 1.29 -2.12
C VAL A 41 -10.60 1.32 -3.10
N GLY A 42 -9.38 1.45 -2.57
CA GLY A 42 -8.15 1.34 -3.37
C GLY A 42 -7.69 2.66 -4.02
N TRP A 43 -8.40 3.76 -3.78
CA TRP A 43 -8.06 5.10 -4.24
C TRP A 43 -8.47 6.15 -3.20
N LEU A 44 -7.94 7.37 -3.32
CA LEU A 44 -8.22 8.48 -2.41
C LEU A 44 -8.92 9.60 -3.18
N GLY A 45 -10.12 9.96 -2.74
CA GLY A 45 -10.90 11.07 -3.27
C GLY A 45 -12.30 11.09 -2.67
N VAL A 46 -13.09 12.11 -3.04
CA VAL A 46 -14.46 12.24 -2.55
C VAL A 46 -15.30 11.07 -3.05
N GLY A 47 -15.96 10.37 -2.12
CA GLY A 47 -16.77 9.19 -2.42
C GLY A 47 -16.08 7.85 -2.16
N ALA A 48 -14.75 7.83 -2.02
CA ALA A 48 -14.01 6.63 -1.61
C ALA A 48 -14.11 6.39 -0.09
N GLN A 49 -14.02 5.13 0.31
CA GLN A 49 -13.82 4.75 1.70
C GLN A 49 -12.47 5.29 2.18
N ALA A 50 -12.46 5.95 3.34
CA ALA A 50 -11.26 6.57 3.92
C ALA A 50 -10.34 5.52 4.58
N ASP A 51 -9.78 4.63 3.75
CA ASP A 51 -8.75 3.66 4.11
C ASP A 51 -7.39 4.13 3.55
N LEU A 52 -6.44 4.46 4.42
CA LEU A 52 -5.12 4.94 4.00
C LEU A 52 -4.03 4.60 5.02
N ALA A 53 -2.80 4.50 4.52
CA ALA A 53 -1.60 4.40 5.33
C ALA A 53 -0.72 5.63 5.08
N VAL A 54 -0.22 6.23 6.15
CA VAL A 54 0.75 7.33 6.10
C VAL A 54 2.14 6.73 6.26
N LEU A 55 3.04 7.10 5.35
CA LEU A 55 4.42 6.64 5.37
C LEU A 55 5.32 7.70 6.02
N ASP A 56 6.16 7.26 6.97
CA ASP A 56 7.32 8.02 7.43
C ASP A 56 8.51 7.75 6.49
N ALA A 57 8.38 8.27 5.27
CA ALA A 57 9.40 8.19 4.24
C ALA A 57 9.25 9.35 3.27
N PRO A 58 10.34 9.86 2.69
CA PRO A 58 10.30 10.99 1.76
C PRO A 58 9.71 10.63 0.39
N SER A 59 9.52 9.33 0.10
CA SER A 59 8.96 8.88 -1.17
C SER A 59 8.38 7.46 -1.05
N TYR A 60 7.31 7.20 -1.81
CA TYR A 60 6.68 5.88 -1.91
C TYR A 60 7.64 4.78 -2.39
N LEU A 61 8.74 5.14 -3.06
CA LEU A 61 9.78 4.20 -3.49
C LEU A 61 10.33 3.36 -2.33
N HIS A 62 10.34 3.92 -1.12
CA HIS A 62 10.85 3.22 0.07
C HIS A 62 10.03 1.98 0.42
N LEU A 63 8.76 1.88 0.02
CA LEU A 63 7.95 0.67 0.20
C LEU A 63 8.56 -0.54 -0.52
N ALA A 64 9.06 -0.34 -1.75
CA ALA A 64 9.65 -1.41 -2.54
C ALA A 64 11.14 -1.65 -2.23
N TYR A 65 11.88 -0.61 -1.85
CA TYR A 65 13.34 -0.69 -1.66
C TYR A 65 13.78 -0.86 -0.20
N ARG A 66 12.89 -0.74 0.78
CA ARG A 66 13.15 -1.07 2.19
C ARG A 66 12.10 -2.05 2.75
N PRO A 67 11.88 -3.22 2.09
CA PRO A 67 10.92 -4.18 2.58
C PRO A 67 11.33 -4.70 3.96
N GLY A 68 10.39 -4.72 4.92
CA GLY A 68 10.63 -5.17 6.29
C GLY A 68 10.96 -4.08 7.30
N VAL A 69 11.18 -2.83 6.86
CA VAL A 69 11.26 -1.67 7.76
C VAL A 69 9.84 -1.17 8.08
N PRO A 70 9.51 -0.87 9.35
CA PRO A 70 8.20 -0.32 9.71
C PRO A 70 8.08 1.15 9.27
N LEU A 71 7.77 1.36 7.98
CA LEU A 71 7.64 2.69 7.38
C LEU A 71 6.26 3.33 7.59
N VAL A 72 5.26 2.58 8.04
CA VAL A 72 3.89 3.10 8.21
C VAL A 72 3.78 3.76 9.59
N SER A 73 3.59 5.08 9.61
CA SER A 73 3.46 5.87 10.86
C SER A 73 2.02 5.99 11.35
N ALA A 74 1.05 5.95 10.44
CA ALA A 74 -0.36 5.94 10.79
C ALA A 74 -1.18 5.10 9.81
N VAL A 75 -2.26 4.51 10.31
CA VAL A 75 -3.25 3.81 9.48
C VAL A 75 -4.63 4.33 9.84
N TRP A 76 -5.42 4.64 8.82
CA TRP A 76 -6.83 4.96 8.93
C TRP A 76 -7.65 3.91 8.22
N GLN A 77 -8.73 3.50 8.84
CA GLN A 77 -9.71 2.59 8.26
C GLN A 77 -11.10 3.17 8.47
N ARG A 78 -11.87 3.33 7.38
CA ARG A 78 -13.20 3.96 7.39
C ARG A 78 -13.21 5.31 8.11
N GLY A 79 -12.14 6.09 7.92
CA GLY A 79 -11.98 7.41 8.54
C GLY A 79 -11.66 7.37 10.04
N ARG A 80 -11.37 6.19 10.62
CA ARG A 80 -10.95 6.04 12.01
C ARG A 80 -9.46 5.69 12.09
N PRO A 81 -8.67 6.32 12.97
CA PRO A 81 -7.28 5.95 13.17
C PRO A 81 -7.18 4.57 13.86
N LEU A 82 -6.33 3.69 13.35
CA LEU A 82 -6.07 2.35 13.90
C LEU A 82 -4.66 2.21 14.49
N LEU A 83 -3.67 2.83 13.85
CA LEU A 83 -2.29 2.88 14.30
C LEU A 83 -1.90 4.35 14.42
N THR A 84 -1.41 4.73 15.58
CA THR A 84 -0.70 5.99 15.80
C THR A 84 0.64 5.59 16.37
N ALA A 85 1.70 5.69 15.57
CA ALA A 85 3.05 5.49 16.09
C ALA A 85 3.28 6.51 17.24
N ALA A 86 3.67 6.00 18.40
CA ALA A 86 4.15 6.79 19.54
C ALA A 86 5.60 7.23 19.31
#